data_AF-A0A7X0PLQ4-F1
#
_entry.id   AF-A0A7X0PLQ4-F1
#
_cell.length_a   1.000
_cell.length_b   1.000
_cell.length_c   1.000
_cell.angle_alpha   90.00
_cell.angle_beta   90.00
_cell.angle_gamma   90.00
#
_symmetry.space_group_name_H-M   'P 1'
#
loop_
_entity.id
_entity.type
_entity.pdbx_description
1 polymer ?
#
loop_
_entity_poly.entity_id
_entity_poly.type
_entity_poly.pdbx_seq_one_letter_code
_entity_poly.pdbx_strand_id
1 'polypeptide(L)'
;MSNTHPMVFFAHTRKGYESYRSLGLTATAPLWVTADVLAQDELHGPELSGANVTVFTWTIAPGDTDAVAEAMHTIAEHHPGHTIWAEGTATLD
;
A
#
# COMPACT_ATOMS: atom_id res chain seq x y z
N MET A 1 -3.57 -6.71 23.45
CA MET A 1 -3.35 -5.29 23.12
C MET A 1 -3.49 -5.19 21.62
N SER A 2 -4.54 -4.54 21.12
CA SER A 2 -4.68 -4.34 19.67
C SER A 2 -3.61 -3.35 19.23
N ASN A 3 -2.65 -3.81 18.43
CA ASN A 3 -1.82 -2.94 17.60
C ASN A 3 -2.71 -2.40 16.47
N THR A 4 -3.70 -1.56 16.81
CA THR A 4 -4.48 -0.84 15.81
C THR A 4 -3.65 0.34 15.37
N HIS A 5 -2.87 0.14 14.30
CA HIS A 5 -2.28 1.24 13.57
C HIS A 5 -3.43 2.02 12.93
N PRO A 6 -3.66 3.30 13.27
CA PRO A 6 -4.78 4.08 12.75
C PRO A 6 -4.64 4.41 11.26
N MET A 7 -3.66 3.81 10.58
CA MET A 7 -3.26 4.09 9.22
C MET A 7 -2.95 2.79 8.47
N VAL A 8 -3.39 2.72 7.22
CA VAL A 8 -2.95 1.73 6.23
C VAL A 8 -2.23 2.47 5.11
N PHE A 9 -1.10 1.93 4.65
CA PHE A 9 -0.35 2.49 3.53
C PHE A 9 -0.65 1.69 2.27
N PHE A 10 -1.13 2.36 1.22
CA PHE A 10 -1.41 1.77 -0.07
C PHE A 10 -0.40 2.28 -1.11
N ALA A 11 0.43 1.37 -1.62
CA ALA A 11 1.37 1.63 -2.69
C ALA A 11 0.93 0.90 -3.96
N HIS A 12 0.45 1.64 -4.96
CA HIS A 12 0.05 1.09 -6.27
C HIS A 12 1.12 1.29 -7.35
N THR A 13 2.25 1.90 -6.98
CA THR A 13 3.46 1.95 -7.81
C THR A 13 4.70 1.58 -7.01
N ARG A 14 5.78 1.27 -7.75
CA ARG A 14 7.12 1.06 -7.17
C ARG A 14 7.57 2.25 -6.32
N LYS A 15 7.29 3.48 -6.76
CA LYS A 15 7.70 4.70 -6.03
C LYS A 15 6.96 4.83 -4.70
N GLY A 16 5.67 4.46 -4.66
CA GLY A 16 4.89 4.39 -3.44
C GLY A 16 5.50 3.41 -2.43
N TYR A 17 5.94 2.24 -2.89
CA TYR A 17 6.63 1.27 -2.04
C TYR A 17 7.95 1.82 -1.49
N GLU A 18 8.79 2.44 -2.32
CA GLU A 18 10.04 3.05 -1.83
C GLU A 18 9.79 4.18 -0.81
N SER A 19 8.69 4.91 -0.98
CA SER A 19 8.25 5.92 -0.01
C SER A 19 7.88 5.27 1.33
N TYR A 20 7.10 4.19 1.31
CA TYR A 20 6.78 3.40 2.51
C TYR A 20 8.05 2.94 3.25
N ARG A 21 9.03 2.43 2.50
CA ARG A 21 10.33 1.97 3.02
C ARG A 21 11.11 3.10 3.66
N SER A 22 11.27 4.23 2.96
CA SER A 22 12.04 5.37 3.44
C SER A 22 11.41 6.06 4.67
N LEU A 23 10.09 5.99 4.82
CA LEU A 23 9.36 6.49 5.99
C LEU A 23 9.47 5.56 7.22
N GLY A 24 10.08 4.37 7.08
CA GLY A 24 10.27 3.43 8.18
C GLY A 24 8.98 2.80 8.70
N LEU A 25 7.95 2.70 7.85
CA LEU A 25 6.60 2.28 8.26
C LEU A 25 6.41 0.77 8.38
N THR A 26 7.45 -0.02 8.08
CA THR A 26 7.43 -1.50 8.05
C THR A 26 6.71 -2.14 9.24
N ALA A 27 6.99 -1.68 10.47
CA ALA A 27 6.38 -2.24 11.69
C ALA A 27 5.16 -1.46 12.20
N THR A 28 4.85 -0.32 11.58
CA THR A 28 3.92 0.69 12.12
C THR A 28 2.74 1.01 11.21
N ALA A 29 2.68 0.45 10.01
CA ALA A 29 1.50 0.52 9.16
C ALA A 29 1.42 -0.73 8.27
N PRO A 30 0.26 -1.39 8.19
CA PRO A 30 0.01 -2.39 7.18
C PRO A 30 0.26 -1.80 5.78
N LEU A 31 0.91 -2.58 4.92
CA LEU A 31 1.18 -2.24 3.54
C LEU A 31 0.22 -3.01 2.64
N TRP A 32 -0.50 -2.29 1.79
CA TRP A 32 -1.23 -2.87 0.68
C TRP A 32 -0.53 -2.50 -0.63
N VAL A 33 -0.40 -3.45 -1.53
CA VAL A 33 0.21 -3.26 -2.86
C VAL A 33 -0.62 -3.92 -3.95
N THR A 34 -0.52 -3.40 -5.18
CA THR A 34 -1.03 -4.10 -6.37
C THR A 34 -0.06 -5.21 -6.82
N ALA A 35 -0.56 -6.15 -7.62
CA ALA A 35 0.17 -7.37 -8.00
C ALA A 35 1.51 -7.14 -8.72
N ASP A 36 1.69 -5.96 -9.32
CA ASP A 36 2.83 -5.57 -10.15
C ASP A 36 3.84 -4.66 -9.45
N VAL A 37 3.59 -4.26 -8.21
CA VAL A 37 4.49 -3.34 -7.47
C VAL A 37 5.73 -4.07 -6.99
N LEU A 38 5.60 -5.29 -6.48
CA LEU A 38 6.69 -6.08 -5.90
C LEU A 38 6.81 -7.44 -6.58
N ALA A 39 8.04 -7.88 -6.82
CA ALA A 39 8.32 -9.26 -7.21
C ALA A 39 8.15 -10.20 -6.00
N GLN A 40 7.98 -11.50 -6.29
CA GLN A 40 7.71 -12.50 -5.26
C GLN A 40 8.86 -12.65 -4.26
N ASP A 41 10.10 -12.52 -4.70
CA ASP A 41 11.29 -12.53 -3.84
C ASP A 41 11.33 -11.31 -2.91
N GLU A 42 10.93 -10.13 -3.38
CA GLU A 42 10.86 -8.91 -2.58
C GLU A 42 9.77 -8.99 -1.49
N LEU A 43 8.62 -9.60 -1.79
CA LEU A 43 7.54 -9.83 -0.81
C LEU A 43 7.99 -10.67 0.39
N HIS A 44 8.99 -11.53 0.20
CA HIS A 44 9.57 -12.39 1.23
C HIS A 44 10.98 -11.97 1.64
N GLY A 45 11.43 -10.80 1.16
CA GLY A 45 12.75 -10.26 1.42
C GLY A 45 12.93 -9.73 2.84
N PRO A 46 14.19 -9.58 3.31
CA PRO A 46 14.49 -9.02 4.62
C PRO A 46 13.94 -7.60 4.81
N GLU A 47 13.73 -6.88 3.72
CA GLU A 47 13.12 -5.56 3.69
C GLU A 47 11.73 -5.56 4.34
N LEU A 48 10.89 -6.52 4.01
CA LEU A 48 9.51 -6.62 4.51
C LEU A 48 9.40 -7.50 5.77
N SER A 49 10.53 -7.87 6.37
CA SER A 49 10.53 -8.60 7.64
C SER A 49 9.78 -7.82 8.72
N GLY A 50 8.70 -8.40 9.23
CA GLY A 50 7.85 -7.80 10.26
C GLY A 50 6.76 -6.86 9.71
N ALA A 51 6.67 -6.67 8.39
CA ALA A 51 5.56 -5.98 7.77
C ALA A 51 4.31 -6.85 7.69
N ASN A 52 3.15 -6.21 7.88
CA ASN A 52 1.86 -6.80 7.52
C ASN A 52 1.54 -6.39 6.08
N VAL A 53 1.79 -7.28 5.12
CA VAL A 53 1.65 -6.99 3.68
C VAL A 53 0.44 -7.73 3.12
N THR A 54 -0.42 -7.01 2.40
CA THR A 54 -1.50 -7.59 1.57
C THR A 54 -1.28 -7.20 0.12
N VAL A 55 -1.41 -8.18 -0.78
CA VAL A 55 -1.23 -7.98 -2.23
C VAL A 55 -2.58 -8.19 -2.91
N PHE A 56 -3.05 -7.18 -3.64
CA PHE A 56 -4.21 -7.35 -4.51
C PHE A 56 -3.91 -8.33 -5.64
N THR A 57 -4.92 -9.05 -6.11
CA THR A 57 -4.76 -10.00 -7.23
C THR A 57 -4.85 -9.33 -8.60
N TRP A 58 -4.99 -8.01 -8.65
CA TRP A 58 -5.06 -7.19 -9.86
C TRP A 58 -4.04 -6.05 -9.85
N THR A 59 -3.83 -5.48 -11.02
CA THR A 59 -2.95 -4.34 -11.28
C THR A 59 -3.76 -3.07 -11.51
N ILE A 60 -3.16 -1.91 -11.28
CA ILE A 60 -3.77 -0.61 -11.57
C ILE A 60 -2.96 0.07 -12.66
N ALA A 61 -3.60 0.50 -13.73
CA ALA A 61 -2.91 1.22 -14.80
C ALA A 61 -2.49 2.63 -14.31
N PRO A 62 -1.35 3.17 -14.76
CA PRO A 62 -0.95 4.54 -14.41
C PRO A 62 -2.03 5.56 -14.76
N GLY A 63 -2.47 6.34 -13.77
CA GLY A 63 -3.50 7.37 -13.95
C GLY A 63 -4.95 6.87 -13.86
N ASP A 64 -5.17 5.57 -13.61
CA ASP A 64 -6.51 5.02 -13.40
C ASP A 64 -7.02 5.34 -11.98
N THR A 65 -7.59 6.53 -11.84
CA THR A 65 -8.09 7.03 -10.55
C THR A 65 -9.27 6.23 -10.02
N ASP A 66 -10.06 5.63 -10.90
CA ASP A 66 -11.23 4.84 -10.52
C ASP A 66 -10.80 3.51 -9.90
N ALA A 67 -9.81 2.83 -10.49
CA ALA A 67 -9.25 1.61 -9.92
C ALA A 67 -8.52 1.87 -8.59
N VAL A 68 -7.87 3.03 -8.43
CA VAL A 68 -7.30 3.45 -7.14
C VAL A 68 -8.41 3.64 -6.10
N ALA A 69 -9.51 4.29 -6.46
CA ALA A 69 -10.64 4.49 -5.56
C ALA A 69 -11.31 3.16 -5.15
N GLU A 70 -11.44 2.21 -6.08
CA GLU A 70 -11.96 0.86 -5.80
C GLU A 70 -11.05 0.09 -4.84
N ALA A 71 -9.73 0.14 -5.04
CA ALA A 71 -8.76 -0.46 -4.13
C ALA A 71 -8.84 0.17 -2.73
N MET A 72 -8.94 1.50 -2.65
CA MET A 72 -9.13 2.20 -1.37
C MET A 72 -10.44 1.80 -0.67
N HIS A 73 -11.53 1.61 -1.43
CA HIS A 73 -12.79 1.13 -0.88
C HIS A 73 -12.63 -0.26 -0.25
N THR A 74 -11.98 -1.19 -0.98
CA THR A 74 -11.69 -2.54 -0.48
C THR A 74 -10.83 -2.51 0.79
N ILE A 75 -9.81 -1.65 0.85
CA ILE A 75 -8.98 -1.49 2.06
C ILE A 75 -9.83 -0.99 3.23
N ALA A 76 -10.73 -0.04 3.00
CA ALA A 76 -11.60 0.53 4.04
C ALA A 76 -12.57 -0.51 4.64
N GLU A 77 -13.03 -1.46 3.83
CA GLU A 77 -13.84 -2.59 4.32
C GLU A 77 -13.04 -3.51 5.27
N HIS A 78 -11.75 -3.72 4.99
CA HIS A 78 -10.87 -4.55 5.81
C HIS A 78 -10.34 -3.82 7.06
N HIS A 79 -10.21 -2.49 6.99
CA HIS A 79 -9.69 -1.64 8.07
C HIS A 79 -10.67 -0.51 8.43
N PRO A 80 -11.86 -0.81 8.98
CA PRO A 80 -12.87 0.20 9.26
C PRO A 80 -12.37 1.29 10.22
N GLY A 81 -12.53 2.56 9.83
CA GLY A 81 -12.15 3.71 10.63
C GLY A 81 -10.66 4.06 10.61
N HIS A 82 -9.84 3.33 9.83
CA HIS A 82 -8.43 3.66 9.64
C HIS A 82 -8.26 4.68 8.49
N THR A 83 -7.26 5.55 8.61
CA THR A 83 -6.82 6.44 7.53
C THR A 83 -6.09 5.64 6.47
N ILE A 84 -6.44 5.81 5.20
CA ILE A 84 -5.70 5.20 4.09
C ILE A 84 -4.80 6.27 3.48
N TRP A 85 -3.48 6.04 3.51
CA TRP A 85 -2.54 6.83 2.73
C TRP A 85 -2.35 6.16 1.38
N ALA A 86 -2.61 6.87 0.29
CA ALA A 86 -2.33 6.41 -1.06
C ALA A 86 -1.48 7.49 -1.76
N GLU A 87 -0.56 7.06 -2.61
CA GLU A 87 0.19 8.02 -3.42
C GLU A 87 -0.73 8.68 -4.46
N GLY A 88 -0.55 10.00 -4.62
CA GLY A 88 -1.21 10.78 -5.65
C GLY A 88 -0.25 11.12 -6.78
N THR A 89 -0.75 11.16 -8.00
CA THR A 89 -0.02 11.72 -9.15
C THR A 89 -0.35 13.19 -9.27
N ALA A 90 0.61 14.07 -8.95
CA ALA A 90 0.51 15.47 -9.34
C ALA A 90 1.10 15.63 -10.75
N THR A 91 0.24 15.85 -11.74
CA THR A 91 0.67 16.50 -12.98
C THR A 91 0.69 17.99 -12.71
N LEU A 92 1.90 18.56 -12.62
CA LEU A 92 2.09 20.00 -12.62
C LEU A 92 2.15 20.43 -14.10
N ASP A 93 1.16 21.20 -14.53
CA ASP A 93 1.08 21.87 -15.82
C ASP A 93 2.07 23.04 -15.93
#